data_AF-A0AAD9PDI5-F1
#
_entry.id   AF-A0AAD9PDI5-F1
#
_cell.length_a   1.000
_cell.length_b   1.000
_cell.length_c   1.000
_cell.angle_alpha   90.00
_cell.angle_beta   90.00
_cell.angle_gamma   90.00
#
_symmetry.space_group_name_H-M   'P 1'
#
loop_
_entity.id
_entity.type
_entity.pdbx_description
1 polymer ?
#
loop_
_entity_poly.entity_id
_entity_poly.type
_entity_poly.pdbx_seq_one_letter_code
_entity_poly.pdbx_strand_id
1 'polypeptide(L)'
;MIILSTLKVSKYFPPYLGACGRTIVAGHGGIDLMDFINENWETRADLSLQLLVMVEDFLEKDPNWVVLFVDFIMAQFRVKANGKVLLIDAEDIGIIDRHHVKKYGTHKPKAPCNSECFMEFANYLTNRTSTVQEEHDRWCANTVHMVGSAMKALVCTRILSNIPQHKKNDTFDQNKQHHHDDTGLLHSIPVERERIESLLTECVHETSVGGRDKAFKELQLVLTQYAEHSKRAVLLGVPRS
;
A
#
# COMPACT_ATOMS: atom_id res chain seq x y z
N MET A 1 6.97 -16.90 6.33
CA MET A 1 7.90 -15.89 6.88
C MET A 1 9.37 -16.06 6.45
N ILE A 2 9.90 -17.28 6.28
CA ILE A 2 11.30 -17.48 5.84
C ILE A 2 11.57 -16.80 4.48
N ILE A 3 10.67 -16.97 3.50
CA ILE A 3 10.81 -16.30 2.18
C ILE A 3 10.86 -14.78 2.36
N LEU A 4 9.97 -14.19 3.17
CA LEU A 4 9.92 -12.74 3.41
C LEU A 4 11.23 -12.17 3.96
N SER A 5 11.93 -12.92 4.81
CA SER A 5 13.22 -12.50 5.38
C SER A 5 14.34 -12.38 4.34
N THR A 6 14.20 -13.04 3.18
CA THR A 6 15.18 -13.02 2.09
C THR A 6 14.90 -11.97 1.02
N LEU A 7 13.69 -11.39 1.02
CA LEU A 7 13.29 -10.39 0.04
C LEU A 7 14.02 -9.06 0.28
N LYS A 8 14.23 -8.30 -0.80
CA LYS A 8 14.77 -6.92 -0.72
C LYS A 8 13.81 -5.93 -0.04
N VAL A 9 12.61 -6.38 0.29
CA VAL A 9 11.58 -5.64 1.03
C VAL A 9 11.45 -6.09 2.50
N SER A 10 12.31 -7.00 2.97
CA SER A 10 12.31 -7.52 4.36
C SER A 10 12.34 -6.43 5.43
N LYS A 11 12.91 -5.25 5.13
CA LYS A 11 12.94 -4.07 6.00
C LYS A 11 11.56 -3.56 6.45
N TYR A 12 10.49 -3.92 5.75
CA TYR A 12 9.12 -3.52 6.09
C TYR A 12 8.42 -4.47 7.05
N PHE A 13 9.06 -5.57 7.43
CA PHE A 13 8.50 -6.55 8.35
C PHE A 13 9.23 -6.53 9.70
N PRO A 14 8.56 -6.89 10.81
CA PRO A 14 9.25 -7.21 12.05
C PRO A 14 10.33 -8.29 11.84
N PRO A 15 11.48 -8.20 12.53
CA PRO A 15 12.50 -9.23 12.46
C PRO A 15 11.92 -10.59 12.87
N TYR A 16 12.07 -11.60 12.02
CA TYR A 16 11.68 -12.97 12.37
C TYR A 16 12.70 -13.56 13.36
N LEU A 17 12.24 -13.99 14.54
CA LEU A 17 13.09 -14.54 15.60
C LEU A 17 13.03 -16.06 15.67
N GLY A 18 11.93 -16.65 15.20
CA GLY A 18 11.76 -18.11 15.14
C GLY A 18 10.31 -18.53 15.04
N ALA A 19 10.07 -19.83 14.96
CA ALA A 19 8.72 -20.40 14.99
C ALA A 19 8.71 -21.73 15.72
N CYS A 20 7.56 -22.07 16.30
CA CYS A 20 7.26 -23.37 16.89
C CYS A 20 5.86 -23.79 16.45
N GLY A 21 5.78 -24.79 15.57
CA GLY A 21 4.52 -25.20 14.96
C GLY A 21 3.88 -24.06 14.15
N ARG A 22 2.69 -23.61 14.57
CA ARG A 22 1.95 -22.49 13.95
C ARG A 22 2.21 -21.14 14.62
N THR A 23 3.01 -21.11 15.67
CA THR A 23 3.35 -19.87 16.38
C THR A 23 4.63 -19.31 15.82
N ILE A 24 4.63 -18.01 15.51
CA ILE A 24 5.81 -17.27 15.11
C ILE A 24 6.18 -16.28 16.20
N VAL A 25 7.48 -16.17 16.47
CA VAL A 25 8.07 -15.14 17.32
C VAL A 25 8.74 -14.12 16.41
N ALA A 26 8.30 -12.87 16.52
CA ALA A 26 8.86 -11.74 15.78
C ALA A 26 9.28 -10.64 16.75
N GLY A 27 10.19 -9.77 16.31
CA GLY A 27 10.63 -8.61 17.07
C GLY A 27 9.49 -7.63 17.33
N HIS A 28 9.63 -6.80 18.36
CA HIS A 28 8.63 -5.79 18.69
C HIS A 28 8.38 -4.83 17.51
N GLY A 29 7.12 -4.72 17.08
CA GLY A 29 6.70 -3.95 15.90
C GLY A 29 6.61 -2.44 16.12
N GLY A 30 6.56 -1.96 17.36
CA GLY A 30 6.35 -0.56 17.69
C GLY A 30 4.90 -0.25 18.10
N ILE A 31 4.51 1.01 17.95
CA ILE A 31 3.20 1.56 18.35
C ILE A 31 2.22 1.51 17.16
N ASP A 32 0.91 1.43 17.42
CA ASP A 32 -0.11 1.40 16.37
C ASP A 32 -0.04 2.62 15.45
N LEU A 33 -0.16 2.42 14.13
CA LEU A 33 -0.20 3.54 13.18
C LEU A 33 -1.37 4.49 13.48
N MET A 34 -2.48 3.95 13.99
CA MET A 34 -3.65 4.71 14.42
C MET A 34 -3.33 5.77 15.48
N ASP A 35 -2.36 5.51 16.35
CA ASP A 35 -1.98 6.45 17.41
C ASP A 35 -1.36 7.74 16.85
N PHE A 36 -0.99 7.76 15.57
CA PHE A 36 -0.42 8.91 14.86
C PHE A 36 -1.45 9.75 14.11
N ILE A 37 -2.75 9.40 14.15
CA ILE A 37 -3.79 10.16 13.44
C ILE A 37 -3.88 11.61 13.95
N ASN A 38 -3.64 11.85 15.23
CA ASN A 38 -3.72 13.22 15.78
C ASN A 38 -2.37 13.94 15.86
N GLU A 39 -1.31 13.35 15.28
CA GLU A 39 0.02 13.97 15.24
C GLU A 39 0.06 15.16 14.27
N ASN A 40 1.14 15.96 14.37
CA ASN A 40 1.38 17.07 13.46
C ASN A 40 1.45 16.60 11.98
N TRP A 41 1.19 17.56 11.08
CA TRP A 41 1.12 17.30 9.65
C TRP A 41 2.40 16.65 9.11
N GLU A 42 3.57 17.11 9.54
CA GLU A 42 4.87 16.62 9.08
C GLU A 42 5.07 15.14 9.41
N THR A 43 4.65 14.72 10.61
CA THR A 43 4.72 13.31 11.02
C THR A 43 3.77 12.46 10.18
N ARG A 44 2.52 12.89 10.00
CA ARG A 44 1.53 12.15 9.19
C ARG A 44 1.92 12.09 7.71
N ALA A 45 2.49 13.15 7.17
CA ALA A 45 2.99 13.21 5.80
C ALA A 45 4.20 12.27 5.59
N ASP A 46 5.14 12.21 6.54
CA ASP A 46 6.28 11.27 6.47
C ASP A 46 5.81 9.81 6.53
N LEU A 47 4.90 9.47 7.45
CA LEU A 47 4.33 8.11 7.54
C LEU A 47 3.57 7.73 6.26
N SER A 48 2.81 8.67 5.71
CA SER A 48 2.11 8.50 4.42
C SER A 48 3.08 8.24 3.27
N LEU A 49 4.18 8.99 3.20
CA LEU A 49 5.24 8.77 2.22
C LEU A 49 5.86 7.37 2.36
N GLN A 50 6.16 6.95 3.59
CA GLN A 50 6.73 5.62 3.84
C GLN A 50 5.80 4.50 3.35
N LEU A 51 4.49 4.63 3.53
CA LEU A 51 3.50 3.68 3.02
C LEU A 51 3.45 3.64 1.49
N LEU A 52 3.48 4.81 0.83
CA LEU A 52 3.53 4.88 -0.63
C LEU A 52 4.80 4.22 -1.19
N VAL A 53 5.96 4.51 -0.59
CA VAL A 53 7.24 3.90 -0.96
C VAL A 53 7.24 2.39 -0.69
N MET A 54 6.59 1.94 0.40
CA MET A 54 6.45 0.51 0.70
C MET A 54 5.69 -0.23 -0.42
N VAL A 55 4.56 0.32 -0.88
CA VAL A 55 3.78 -0.27 -1.98
C VAL A 55 4.59 -0.33 -3.28
N GLU A 56 5.32 0.74 -3.62
CA GLU A 56 6.18 0.74 -4.81
C GLU A 56 7.33 -0.27 -4.67
N ASP A 57 7.95 -0.36 -3.49
CA ASP A 57 9.01 -1.32 -3.25
C ASP A 57 8.50 -2.77 -3.33
N PHE A 58 7.30 -3.06 -2.82
CA PHE A 58 6.67 -4.38 -2.97
C PHE A 58 6.50 -4.80 -4.42
N LEU A 59 6.17 -3.84 -5.30
CA LEU A 59 5.97 -4.10 -6.72
C LEU A 59 7.29 -4.18 -7.50
N GLU A 60 8.30 -3.38 -7.14
CA GLU A 60 9.46 -3.15 -8.01
C GLU A 60 10.84 -3.37 -7.37
N LYS A 61 10.96 -3.41 -6.05
CA LYS A 61 12.28 -3.39 -5.38
C LYS A 61 13.05 -4.69 -5.54
N ASP A 62 12.34 -5.81 -5.49
CA ASP A 62 12.96 -7.12 -5.57
C ASP A 62 13.12 -7.54 -7.05
N PRO A 63 14.35 -7.89 -7.50
CA PRO A 63 14.59 -8.22 -8.90
C PRO A 63 13.96 -9.56 -9.33
N ASN A 64 13.63 -10.42 -8.36
CA ASN A 64 13.14 -11.78 -8.60
C ASN A 64 11.69 -11.94 -8.19
N TRP A 65 11.21 -11.12 -7.25
CA TRP A 65 9.88 -11.28 -6.68
C TRP A 65 9.03 -10.02 -6.84
N VAL A 66 7.72 -10.24 -6.95
CA VAL A 66 6.69 -9.22 -6.77
C VAL A 66 5.91 -9.58 -5.52
N VAL A 67 5.78 -8.64 -4.59
CA VAL A 67 5.02 -8.82 -3.35
C VAL A 67 3.67 -8.15 -3.54
N LEU A 68 2.60 -8.91 -3.38
CA LEU A 68 1.22 -8.46 -3.45
C LEU A 68 0.63 -8.46 -2.05
N PHE A 69 -0.01 -7.38 -1.67
CA PHE A 69 -0.67 -7.24 -0.38
C PHE A 69 -1.91 -6.37 -0.56
N VAL A 70 -3.09 -6.87 -0.20
CA VAL A 70 -4.36 -6.14 -0.45
C VAL A 70 -5.11 -5.78 0.83
N ASP A 71 -4.67 -6.26 2.00
CA ASP A 71 -5.33 -5.96 3.28
C ASP A 71 -4.83 -4.65 3.90
N PHE A 72 -4.95 -3.54 3.17
CA PHE A 72 -4.55 -2.23 3.68
C PHE A 72 -5.55 -1.70 4.71
N ILE A 73 -5.36 -2.06 5.98
CA ILE A 73 -6.02 -1.46 7.13
C ILE A 73 -4.99 -0.95 8.13
N MET A 74 -5.31 0.12 8.86
CA MET A 74 -4.34 0.79 9.75
C MET A 74 -3.79 -0.14 10.85
N ALA A 75 -4.60 -1.10 11.32
CA ALA A 75 -4.20 -2.07 12.33
C ALA A 75 -3.06 -2.99 11.88
N GLN A 76 -2.84 -3.17 10.57
CA GLN A 76 -1.73 -3.97 10.05
C GLN A 76 -0.39 -3.24 10.10
N PHE A 77 -0.37 -1.96 10.45
CA PHE A 77 0.84 -1.15 10.44
C PHE A 77 1.23 -0.66 11.84
N ARG A 78 2.53 -0.69 12.12
CA ARG A 78 3.13 -0.15 13.34
C ARG A 78 4.24 0.83 13.02
N VAL A 79 4.51 1.75 13.92
CA VAL A 79 5.60 2.72 13.83
C VAL A 79 6.63 2.42 14.93
N LYS A 80 7.86 2.13 14.52
CA LYS A 80 9.00 1.95 15.44
C LYS A 80 9.39 3.27 16.09
N ALA A 81 10.11 3.20 17.20
CA ALA A 81 10.66 4.37 17.91
C ALA A 81 11.52 5.29 17.02
N ASN A 82 12.13 4.77 15.95
CA ASN A 82 12.89 5.55 14.97
C ASN A 82 12.03 6.13 13.82
N GLY A 83 10.70 6.11 13.95
CA GLY A 83 9.75 6.62 12.98
C GLY A 83 9.51 5.72 11.76
N LYS A 84 9.98 4.47 11.75
CA LYS A 84 9.81 3.57 10.59
C LYS A 84 8.51 2.77 10.66
N VAL A 85 7.76 2.79 9.56
CA VAL A 85 6.55 1.99 9.37
C VAL A 85 6.90 0.53 9.07
N LEU A 86 6.25 -0.38 9.77
CA LEU A 86 6.30 -1.82 9.56
C LEU A 86 4.89 -2.36 9.27
N LEU A 87 4.81 -3.34 8.36
CA LEU A 87 3.67 -4.23 8.18
C LEU A 87 3.84 -5.43 9.14
N ILE A 88 2.97 -5.53 10.15
CA ILE A 88 3.12 -6.53 11.22
C ILE A 88 2.42 -7.86 10.92
N ASP A 89 1.39 -7.83 10.08
CA ASP A 89 0.72 -9.04 9.62
C ASP A 89 1.07 -9.32 8.17
N ALA A 90 1.46 -10.56 7.94
CA ALA A 90 1.92 -11.06 6.65
C ALA A 90 1.08 -12.25 6.18
N GLU A 91 -0.11 -12.47 6.75
CA GLU A 91 -0.99 -13.58 6.38
C GLU A 91 -1.52 -13.46 4.94
N ASP A 92 -1.88 -12.25 4.51
CA ASP A 92 -2.47 -11.98 3.19
C ASP A 92 -1.46 -11.46 2.15
N ILE A 93 -0.23 -11.98 2.19
CA ILE A 93 0.81 -11.65 1.23
C ILE A 93 0.92 -12.70 0.13
N GLY A 94 0.70 -12.26 -1.11
CA GLY A 94 1.05 -13.00 -2.31
C GLY A 94 2.50 -12.73 -2.74
N ILE A 95 3.20 -13.76 -3.21
CA ILE A 95 4.55 -13.62 -3.78
C ILE A 95 4.54 -14.24 -5.17
N ILE A 96 4.92 -13.46 -6.18
CA ILE A 96 4.95 -13.89 -7.57
C ILE A 96 6.39 -13.84 -8.08
N ASP A 97 6.82 -14.91 -8.74
CA ASP A 97 8.11 -14.95 -9.43
C ASP A 97 8.09 -14.03 -10.66
N ARG A 98 9.00 -13.04 -10.68
CA ARG A 98 9.13 -12.08 -11.77
C ARG A 98 9.56 -12.76 -13.08
N HIS A 99 10.16 -13.94 -13.04
CA HIS A 99 10.42 -14.74 -14.25
C HIS A 99 9.12 -15.06 -15.00
N HIS A 100 8.05 -15.43 -14.29
CA HIS A 100 6.74 -15.68 -14.91
C HIS A 100 6.14 -14.40 -15.49
N VAL A 101 6.27 -13.27 -14.79
CA VAL A 101 5.85 -11.96 -15.28
C VAL A 101 6.58 -11.58 -16.58
N LYS A 102 7.90 -11.80 -16.64
CA LYS A 102 8.70 -11.54 -17.84
C LYS A 102 8.35 -12.49 -19.00
N LYS A 103 8.08 -13.76 -18.69
CA LYS A 103 7.76 -14.80 -19.68
C LYS A 103 6.39 -14.59 -20.32
N TYR A 104 5.36 -14.33 -19.51
CA TYR A 104 3.97 -14.25 -19.98
C TYR A 104 3.52 -12.82 -20.27
N GLY A 105 4.24 -11.82 -19.74
CA GLY A 105 3.86 -10.42 -19.81
C GLY A 105 2.85 -10.04 -18.73
N THR A 106 2.44 -8.78 -18.75
CA THR A 106 1.32 -8.27 -17.96
C THR A 106 0.21 -7.82 -18.89
N HIS A 107 -1.04 -7.85 -18.41
CA HIS A 107 -2.11 -7.21 -19.13
C HIS A 107 -1.83 -5.70 -19.23
N LYS A 108 -1.82 -5.15 -20.45
CA LYS A 108 -1.71 -3.71 -20.66
C LYS A 108 -3.09 -3.08 -20.54
N PRO A 109 -3.31 -2.13 -19.64
CA PRO A 109 -4.61 -1.48 -19.51
C PRO A 109 -4.96 -0.76 -20.81
N LYS A 110 -6.13 -1.07 -21.37
CA LYS A 110 -6.71 -0.37 -22.53
C LYS A 110 -7.63 0.78 -22.11
N ALA A 111 -8.04 0.79 -20.84
CA ALA A 111 -8.90 1.76 -20.21
C ALA A 111 -8.38 2.07 -18.80
N PRO A 112 -8.79 3.20 -18.19
CA PRO A 112 -8.48 3.51 -16.79
C PRO A 112 -8.96 2.38 -15.88
N CYS A 113 -8.15 1.96 -14.90
CA CYS A 113 -8.55 0.92 -13.98
C CYS A 113 -9.27 1.51 -12.77
N ASN A 114 -10.55 1.85 -12.95
CA ASN A 114 -11.46 2.33 -11.90
C ASN A 114 -12.33 1.17 -11.34
N SER A 115 -13.43 1.48 -10.65
CA SER A 115 -14.33 0.47 -10.09
C SER A 115 -14.84 -0.56 -11.10
N GLU A 116 -15.07 -0.18 -12.37
CA GLU A 116 -15.46 -1.10 -13.43
C GLU A 116 -14.36 -2.13 -13.70
N CYS A 117 -13.13 -1.66 -13.88
CA CYS A 117 -11.95 -2.53 -14.02
C CYS A 117 -11.76 -3.48 -12.83
N PHE A 118 -11.98 -3.01 -11.60
CA PHE A 118 -11.87 -3.87 -10.41
C PHE A 118 -12.97 -4.92 -10.33
N MET A 119 -14.20 -4.60 -10.75
CA MET A 119 -15.27 -5.59 -10.85
C MET A 119 -14.99 -6.62 -11.94
N GLU A 120 -14.51 -6.20 -13.11
CA GLU A 120 -14.05 -7.11 -14.17
C GLU A 120 -12.92 -8.01 -13.67
N PHE A 121 -11.98 -7.44 -12.92
CA PHE A 121 -10.90 -8.19 -12.30
C PHE A 121 -11.42 -9.22 -11.30
N ALA A 122 -12.30 -8.85 -10.38
CA ALA A 122 -12.89 -9.76 -9.41
C ALA A 122 -13.64 -10.92 -10.09
N ASN A 123 -14.37 -10.63 -11.16
CA ASN A 123 -15.03 -11.66 -11.98
C ASN A 123 -14.01 -12.56 -12.69
N TYR A 124 -12.92 -11.97 -13.21
CA TYR A 124 -11.83 -12.73 -13.81
C TYR A 124 -11.13 -13.64 -12.79
N LEU A 125 -11.06 -13.23 -11.52
CA LEU A 125 -10.49 -14.06 -10.46
C LEU A 125 -11.39 -15.23 -10.07
N THR A 126 -12.70 -15.02 -10.03
CA THR A 126 -13.67 -16.02 -9.55
C THR A 126 -14.09 -17.04 -10.61
N ASN A 127 -14.06 -16.68 -11.90
CA ASN A 127 -14.53 -17.54 -12.99
C ASN A 127 -13.46 -18.54 -13.50
N ARG A 128 -12.58 -19.00 -12.62
CA ARG A 128 -11.47 -19.90 -12.96
C ARG A 128 -11.94 -21.35 -13.05
N THR A 129 -11.70 -21.99 -14.19
CA THR A 129 -12.07 -23.40 -14.41
C THR A 129 -10.90 -24.31 -14.80
N SER A 130 -9.75 -23.75 -15.19
CA SER A 130 -8.60 -24.55 -15.61
C SER A 130 -7.87 -25.18 -14.42
N THR A 131 -7.39 -26.41 -14.61
CA THR A 131 -6.50 -27.14 -13.70
C THR A 131 -5.06 -27.27 -14.22
N VAL A 132 -4.74 -26.58 -15.33
CA VAL A 132 -3.43 -26.67 -16.00
C VAL A 132 -2.46 -25.66 -15.38
N GLN A 133 -1.32 -26.13 -14.85
CA GLN A 133 -0.32 -25.30 -14.17
C GLN A 133 0.19 -24.14 -15.04
N GLU A 134 0.47 -24.38 -16.32
CA GLU A 134 0.97 -23.31 -17.20
C GLU A 134 -0.05 -22.17 -17.39
N GLU A 135 -1.34 -22.51 -17.43
CA GLU A 135 -2.41 -21.51 -17.52
C GLU A 135 -2.55 -20.75 -16.20
N HIS A 136 -2.29 -21.42 -15.07
CA HIS A 136 -2.24 -20.79 -13.74
C HIS A 136 -1.10 -19.78 -13.64
N ASP A 137 0.10 -20.16 -14.06
CA ASP A 137 1.29 -19.29 -13.99
C ASP A 137 1.13 -18.06 -14.88
N ARG A 138 0.60 -18.25 -16.10
CA ARG A 138 0.26 -17.18 -17.04
C ARG A 138 -0.76 -16.23 -16.44
N TRP A 139 -1.79 -16.77 -15.81
CA TRP A 139 -2.83 -15.98 -15.16
C TRP A 139 -2.24 -15.14 -14.02
N CYS A 140 -1.50 -15.74 -13.08
CA CYS A 140 -0.85 -15.01 -11.98
C CYS A 140 0.03 -13.88 -12.51
N ALA A 141 0.89 -14.16 -13.49
CA ALA A 141 1.74 -13.17 -14.13
C ALA A 141 0.95 -11.99 -14.74
N ASN A 142 -0.12 -12.30 -15.48
CA ASN A 142 -0.93 -11.29 -16.16
C ASN A 142 -1.66 -10.34 -15.19
N THR A 143 -2.02 -10.82 -14.00
CA THR A 143 -2.76 -10.05 -12.99
C THR A 143 -1.92 -9.06 -12.19
N VAL A 144 -0.58 -9.18 -12.21
CA VAL A 144 0.32 -8.34 -11.39
C VAL A 144 0.05 -6.85 -11.53
N HIS A 145 -0.16 -6.36 -12.75
CA HIS A 145 -0.47 -4.94 -12.98
C HIS A 145 -1.79 -4.52 -12.32
N MET A 146 -2.83 -5.36 -12.42
CA MET A 146 -4.15 -5.06 -11.86
C MET A 146 -4.13 -5.09 -10.34
N VAL A 147 -3.49 -6.09 -9.74
CA VAL A 147 -3.32 -6.14 -8.28
C VAL A 147 -2.47 -4.97 -7.81
N GLY A 148 -1.37 -4.63 -8.50
CA GLY A 148 -0.55 -3.46 -8.16
C GLY A 148 -1.34 -2.15 -8.22
N SER A 149 -2.22 -1.99 -9.22
CA SER A 149 -3.15 -0.85 -9.28
C SER A 149 -4.13 -0.85 -8.09
N ALA A 150 -4.65 -2.02 -7.72
CA ALA A 150 -5.50 -2.16 -6.52
C ALA A 150 -4.75 -1.81 -5.23
N MET A 151 -3.49 -2.23 -5.06
CA MET A 151 -2.67 -1.88 -3.90
C MET A 151 -2.53 -0.37 -3.72
N LYS A 152 -2.28 0.35 -4.82
CA LYS A 152 -2.20 1.81 -4.84
C LYS A 152 -3.55 2.45 -4.49
N ALA A 153 -4.64 1.93 -5.07
CA ALA A 153 -6.00 2.37 -4.74
C ALA A 153 -6.32 2.20 -3.25
N LEU A 154 -6.01 1.03 -2.71
CA LEU A 154 -6.32 0.60 -1.36
C LEU A 154 -5.55 1.39 -0.31
N VAL A 155 -4.24 1.59 -0.48
CA VAL A 155 -3.48 2.46 0.44
C VAL A 155 -4.00 3.90 0.38
N CYS A 156 -4.29 4.43 -0.82
CA CYS A 156 -4.81 5.78 -0.98
C CYS A 156 -6.21 5.95 -0.35
N THR A 157 -7.10 4.97 -0.49
CA THR A 157 -8.48 5.07 0.03
C THR A 157 -8.58 4.74 1.52
N ARG A 158 -7.96 3.65 1.97
CA ARG A 158 -8.14 3.11 3.33
C ARG A 158 -7.22 3.77 4.34
N ILE A 159 -5.97 4.08 3.95
CA ILE A 159 -4.95 4.57 4.87
C ILE A 159 -4.75 6.08 4.76
N LEU A 160 -4.67 6.62 3.54
CA LEU A 160 -4.23 8.00 3.34
C LEU A 160 -5.39 9.00 3.30
N SER A 161 -6.44 8.71 2.55
CA SER A 161 -7.46 9.71 2.24
C SER A 161 -8.46 9.92 3.37
N ASN A 162 -8.82 11.19 3.57
CA ASN A 162 -9.92 11.64 4.41
C ASN A 162 -11.08 12.24 3.59
N ILE A 163 -11.13 11.95 2.29
CA ILE A 163 -12.17 12.47 1.39
C ILE A 163 -13.43 11.59 1.55
N PRO A 164 -14.59 12.14 1.94
CA PRO A 164 -15.78 11.34 2.27
C PRO A 164 -16.25 10.42 1.14
N GLN A 165 -16.07 10.83 -0.11
CA GLN A 165 -16.45 10.06 -1.29
C GLN A 165 -15.66 8.76 -1.42
N HIS A 166 -14.40 8.73 -0.96
CA HIS A 166 -13.54 7.55 -1.02
C HIS A 166 -13.99 6.46 -0.05
N LYS A 167 -14.57 6.83 1.10
CA LYS A 167 -15.07 5.89 2.11
C LYS A 167 -16.45 5.32 1.76
N LYS A 168 -17.30 6.12 1.10
CA LYS A 168 -18.65 5.67 0.71
C LYS A 168 -18.65 4.67 -0.45
N ASN A 169 -17.66 4.79 -1.34
CA ASN A 169 -17.56 3.99 -2.56
C ASN A 169 -16.40 2.97 -2.49
N ASP A 170 -16.04 2.49 -1.29
CA ASP A 170 -15.03 1.42 -1.19
C ASP A 170 -15.54 0.19 -1.96
N THR A 171 -15.06 0.04 -3.19
CA THR A 171 -15.47 -1.02 -4.11
C THR A 171 -15.01 -2.39 -3.57
N PHE A 172 -14.08 -2.39 -2.61
CA PHE A 172 -13.48 -3.58 -2.00
C PHE A 172 -14.09 -3.94 -0.63
N ASP A 173 -15.08 -3.20 -0.13
CA ASP A 173 -15.75 -3.50 1.13
C ASP A 173 -17.26 -3.65 0.95
N GLN A 174 -17.73 -4.91 0.86
CA GLN A 174 -19.16 -5.24 0.84
C GLN A 174 -19.74 -5.44 2.25
N ASN A 175 -18.89 -5.53 3.29
CA ASN A 175 -19.28 -5.82 4.67
C ASN A 175 -18.79 -4.70 5.58
N LYS A 176 -19.59 -3.63 5.70
CA LYS A 176 -19.41 -2.42 6.54
C LYS A 176 -19.27 -2.67 8.06
N GLN A 177 -18.73 -3.81 8.50
CA GLN A 177 -18.65 -4.20 9.91
C GLN A 177 -17.33 -3.83 10.59
N HIS A 178 -16.35 -3.28 9.87
CA HIS A 178 -15.14 -2.77 10.50
C HIS A 178 -15.34 -1.32 10.94
N HIS A 179 -15.68 -1.15 12.22
CA HIS A 179 -15.62 0.11 12.96
C HIS A 179 -14.15 0.57 13.12
N HIS A 180 -13.50 0.92 12.01
CA HIS A 180 -12.24 1.64 12.05
C HIS A 180 -12.51 3.11 11.76
N ASP A 181 -11.90 3.97 12.58
CA ASP A 181 -11.86 5.41 12.39
C ASP A 181 -11.68 5.75 10.89
N ASP A 182 -12.66 6.46 10.33
CA ASP A 182 -12.69 6.85 8.91
C ASP A 182 -11.58 7.84 8.53
N THR A 183 -10.76 8.26 9.50
CA THR A 183 -9.77 9.32 9.32
C THR A 183 -8.50 8.76 8.68
N GLY A 184 -8.23 9.18 7.44
CA GLY A 184 -6.96 8.89 6.77
C GLY A 184 -5.82 9.79 7.26
N LEU A 185 -4.57 9.33 7.14
CA LEU A 185 -3.39 10.07 7.58
C LEU A 185 -3.26 11.45 6.93
N LEU A 186 -3.78 11.68 5.73
CA LEU A 186 -3.73 12.96 5.03
C LEU A 186 -4.99 13.82 5.27
N HIS A 187 -5.53 13.82 6.49
CA HIS A 187 -6.57 14.78 6.90
C HIS A 187 -5.99 16.15 7.27
N SER A 188 -6.86 17.18 7.34
CA SER A 188 -6.50 18.53 7.80
C SER A 188 -5.25 19.12 7.12
N ILE A 189 -5.13 18.93 5.80
CA ILE A 189 -3.97 19.36 5.01
C ILE A 189 -3.81 20.88 5.12
N PRO A 190 -2.64 21.40 5.56
CA PRO A 190 -2.45 22.83 5.81
C PRO A 190 -2.10 23.63 4.55
N VAL A 191 -1.36 23.03 3.60
CA VAL A 191 -0.86 23.69 2.38
C VAL A 191 -1.03 22.72 1.20
N GLU A 192 -1.28 23.25 -0.01
CA GLU A 192 -1.50 22.45 -1.22
C GLU A 192 -2.66 21.44 -1.11
N ARG A 193 -3.66 21.71 -0.27
CA ARG A 193 -4.83 20.83 -0.04
C ARG A 193 -5.47 20.39 -1.35
N GLU A 194 -5.84 21.33 -2.21
CA GLU A 194 -6.51 21.03 -3.49
C GLU A 194 -5.66 20.11 -4.38
N ARG A 195 -4.34 20.32 -4.39
CA ARG A 195 -3.40 19.50 -5.17
C ARG A 195 -3.35 18.08 -4.60
N ILE A 196 -3.13 17.94 -3.29
CA ILE A 196 -3.03 16.62 -2.64
C ILE A 196 -4.36 15.86 -2.72
N GLU A 197 -5.50 16.53 -2.52
CA GLU A 197 -6.83 15.92 -2.64
C GLU A 197 -7.13 15.49 -4.09
N SER A 198 -6.72 16.28 -5.08
CA SER A 198 -6.82 15.90 -6.50
C SER A 198 -5.97 14.66 -6.81
N LEU A 199 -4.73 14.62 -6.32
CA LEU A 199 -3.85 13.45 -6.47
C LEU A 199 -4.42 12.21 -5.76
N LEU A 200 -4.98 12.36 -4.56
CA LEU A 200 -5.66 11.27 -3.87
C LEU A 200 -6.89 10.79 -4.65
N THR A 201 -7.64 11.70 -5.25
CA THR A 201 -8.81 11.35 -6.07
C THR A 201 -8.40 10.51 -7.27
N GLU A 202 -7.39 10.93 -8.03
CA GLU A 202 -6.86 10.15 -9.15
C GLU A 202 -6.19 8.84 -8.67
N CYS A 203 -5.56 8.85 -7.49
CA CYS A 203 -4.96 7.67 -6.88
C CYS A 203 -5.99 6.63 -6.43
N VAL A 204 -7.24 7.01 -6.13
CA VAL A 204 -8.33 6.09 -5.77
C VAL A 204 -9.17 5.72 -6.99
N HIS A 205 -9.53 6.70 -7.82
CA HIS A 205 -10.35 6.54 -9.00
C HIS A 205 -9.56 7.02 -10.22
N GLU A 206 -8.93 6.08 -10.93
CA GLU A 206 -8.17 6.40 -12.13
C GLU A 206 -9.09 6.93 -13.24
N THR A 207 -8.83 8.15 -13.72
CA THR A 207 -9.63 8.80 -14.77
C THR A 207 -9.03 8.65 -16.16
N SER A 208 -7.73 8.39 -16.24
CA SER A 208 -6.98 8.22 -17.50
C SER A 208 -6.02 7.04 -17.39
N VAL A 209 -5.68 6.39 -18.52
CA VAL A 209 -4.76 5.24 -18.50
C VAL A 209 -3.40 5.65 -17.93
N GLY A 210 -2.99 5.00 -16.83
CA GLY A 210 -1.76 5.30 -16.09
C GLY A 210 -1.86 6.56 -15.22
N GLY A 211 -3.05 7.13 -15.06
CA GLY A 211 -3.28 8.32 -14.24
C GLY A 211 -3.01 8.05 -12.76
N ARG A 212 -3.41 6.87 -12.26
CA ARG A 212 -3.14 6.43 -10.89
C ARG A 212 -1.66 6.37 -10.59
N ASP A 213 -0.86 5.80 -11.50
CA ASP A 213 0.59 5.67 -11.33
C ASP A 213 1.28 7.04 -11.30
N LYS A 214 0.83 7.98 -12.14
CA LYS A 214 1.33 9.36 -12.14
C LYS A 214 0.97 10.06 -10.84
N ALA A 215 -0.29 9.97 -10.43
CA ALA A 215 -0.77 10.60 -9.21
C ALA A 215 -0.07 10.03 -7.96
N PHE A 216 0.15 8.71 -7.92
CA PHE A 216 0.88 8.04 -6.85
C PHE A 216 2.32 8.55 -6.71
N LYS A 217 3.03 8.67 -7.83
CA LYS A 217 4.40 9.22 -7.85
C LYS A 217 4.45 10.70 -7.49
N GLU A 218 3.51 11.48 -8.01
CA GLU A 218 3.44 12.91 -7.67
C GLU A 218 3.09 13.11 -6.19
N LEU A 219 2.24 12.27 -5.61
CA LEU A 219 1.94 12.29 -4.19
C LEU A 219 3.19 11.99 -3.35
N GLN A 220 4.02 11.01 -3.73
CA GLN A 220 5.32 10.78 -3.08
C GLN A 220 6.22 12.01 -3.16
N LEU A 221 6.30 12.67 -4.32
CA LEU A 221 7.12 13.88 -4.52
C LEU A 221 6.65 15.03 -3.62
N VAL A 222 5.34 15.30 -3.61
CA VAL A 222 4.75 16.35 -2.75
C VAL A 222 4.99 16.03 -1.28
N LEU A 223 4.82 14.78 -0.85
CA LEU A 223 5.01 14.43 0.56
C LEU A 223 6.48 14.45 1.01
N THR A 224 7.43 14.24 0.08
CA THR A 224 8.88 14.29 0.37
C THR A 224 9.31 15.63 0.94
N GLN A 225 8.68 16.73 0.51
CA GLN A 225 9.03 18.07 1.02
C GLN A 225 8.76 18.22 2.52
N TYR A 226 7.74 17.54 3.06
CA TYR A 226 7.40 17.56 4.48
C TYR A 226 8.26 16.60 5.31
N ALA A 227 8.63 15.45 4.73
CA ALA A 227 9.51 14.47 5.38
C ALA A 227 10.92 15.02 5.66
N GLU A 228 11.48 15.82 4.74
CA GLU A 228 12.78 16.48 4.93
C GLU A 228 12.73 17.60 5.97
N HIS A 229 11.58 18.27 6.13
CA HIS A 229 11.36 19.27 7.16
C HIS A 229 11.32 18.65 8.57
N SER A 230 10.68 17.48 8.72
CA SER A 230 10.66 16.72 9.99
C SER A 230 12.07 16.32 10.45
N LYS A 231 12.90 15.81 9.53
CA LYS A 231 14.30 15.46 9.84
C LYS A 231 15.16 16.67 10.21
N ARG A 232 14.97 17.81 9.53
CA ARG A 232 15.69 19.06 9.85
C ARG A 232 15.26 19.65 11.19
N ALA A 233 13.98 19.62 11.53
CA ALA A 233 13.49 20.09 12.84
C ALA A 233 14.07 19.28 14.01
N VAL A 234 14.21 17.96 13.83
CA VAL A 234 14.88 17.07 14.81
C VAL A 234 16.38 17.38 14.92
N LEU A 235 17.07 17.61 13.81
CA LEU A 235 18.51 17.95 13.80
C LEU A 235 18.82 19.34 14.38
N LEU A 236 17.85 20.26 14.33
CA LEU A 236 17.99 21.62 14.85
C LEU A 236 17.52 21.77 16.30
N GLY A 237 17.14 20.67 16.98
CA GLY A 237 16.74 20.68 18.39
C GLY A 237 15.49 21.51 18.68
N VAL A 238 14.63 21.74 17.68
CA VAL A 238 13.38 22.48 17.88
C VAL A 238 12.40 21.54 18.62
N PRO A 239 11.91 21.91 19.81
CA PRO A 239 10.94 21.08 20.54
C PRO A 239 9.67 20.91 19.72
N ARG A 240 9.12 19.69 19.69
CA ARG A 240 7.78 19.45 19.15
C ARG A 240 6.78 20.20 20.05
N SER A 241 6.13 21.23 19.51
CA SER A 241 5.03 21.97 20.15
C SER A 241 3.69 21.27 19.93
#